data_AF-A0AAD0FB68-F1
#
_entry.id   AF-A0AAD0FB68-F1
#
_cell.length_a   1.000
_cell.length_b   1.000
_cell.length_c   1.000
_cell.angle_alpha   90.00
_cell.angle_beta   90.00
_cell.angle_gamma   90.00
#
_symmetry.space_group_name_H-M   'P 1'
#
loop_
_entity.id
_entity.type
_entity.pdbx_description
1 polymer ?
#
loop_
_entity_poly.entity_id
_entity_poly.type
_entity_poly.pdbx_seq_one_letter_code
_entity_poly.pdbx_strand_id
1 'polypeptide(L)' 'MPVLDQINGRWGRGTLKVATVPVAPDWRMKRDLLSQRYTTCMAELFTVKT' A
#
# COMPACT_ATOMS: atom_id res chain seq x y z
N MET A 1 -18.27 -8.58 -6.32
CA MET A 1 -17.21 -9.51 -6.78
C MET A 1 -16.58 -10.21 -5.57
N PRO A 2 -17.34 -11.07 -4.86
CA PRO A 2 -16.98 -11.51 -3.50
C PRO A 2 -15.79 -12.47 -3.42
N VAL A 3 -15.58 -13.33 -4.43
CA VAL A 3 -14.52 -14.35 -4.40
C VAL A 3 -13.13 -13.72 -4.46
N LEU A 4 -12.95 -12.72 -5.32
CA LEU A 4 -11.67 -12.03 -5.49
C LEU A 4 -11.31 -11.25 -4.21
N ASP A 5 -12.31 -10.63 -3.57
CA ASP A 5 -12.14 -9.95 -2.28
C ASP A 5 -11.83 -10.94 -1.15
N GLN A 6 -12.47 -12.11 -1.11
CA GLN A 6 -12.17 -13.17 -0.12
C GLN A 6 -10.73 -13.68 -0.25
N ILE A 7 -10.28 -13.91 -1.49
CA ILE A 7 -8.90 -14.34 -1.76
C ILE A 7 -7.90 -13.27 -1.32
N ASN A 8 -8.15 -12.01 -1.68
CA ASN A 8 -7.32 -10.88 -1.26
C ASN A 8 -7.35 -10.67 0.27
N GLY A 9 -8.47 -10.95 0.94
CA GLY A 9 -8.54 -10.92 2.40
C GLY A 9 -7.68 -11.99 3.05
N ARG A 10 -7.60 -13.18 2.45
CA ARG A 10 -6.85 -14.33 3.00
C ARG A 10 -5.34 -14.24 2.77
N TRP A 11 -4.90 -13.78 1.60
CA TRP A 11 -3.48 -13.79 1.21
C TRP A 11 -2.84 -12.41 1.15
N GLY A 12 -3.63 -11.35 1.37
CA GLY A 12 -3.15 -9.98 1.39
C GLY A 12 -3.73 -9.15 0.25
N ARG A 13 -3.93 -7.86 0.53
CA ARG A 13 -4.60 -6.94 -0.39
C ARG A 13 -3.81 -6.81 -1.69
N GLY A 14 -4.47 -7.08 -2.82
CA GLY A 14 -3.88 -6.98 -4.15
C GLY A 14 -3.15 -8.23 -4.63
N THR A 15 -3.36 -9.38 -3.97
CA THR A 15 -2.86 -10.69 -4.43
C THR A 15 -3.43 -11.06 -5.80
N LEU A 16 -4.74 -10.88 -5.98
CA LEU A 16 -5.44 -10.96 -7.26
C LEU A 16 -5.95 -9.59 -7.67
N LYS A 17 -5.89 -9.32 -8.97
CA LYS A 17 -6.42 -8.13 -9.62
C LYS A 17 -6.96 -8.50 -11.00
N VAL A 18 -7.85 -7.67 -11.53
CA VAL A 18 -8.39 -7.85 -12.88
C VAL A 18 -7.26 -7.70 -13.90
N ALA A 19 -7.27 -8.52 -14.95
CA ALA A 19 -6.23 -8.54 -15.99
C ALA A 19 -6.06 -7.19 -16.71
N THR A 20 -7.09 -6.35 -16.72
CA THR A 20 -7.06 -5.00 -17.30
C THR A 20 -6.26 -4.00 -16.46
N VAL A 21 -5.94 -4.32 -15.20
CA VAL A 21 -5.15 -3.45 -14.32
C VAL A 21 -3.66 -3.69 -14.56
N PRO A 22 -2.89 -2.68 -14.99
CA PRO A 22 -1.45 -2.80 -15.19
C PRO A 22 -0.69 -3.22 -13.92
N VAL A 23 0.57 -3.63 -14.09
CA VAL A 23 1.45 -3.95 -12.95
C VAL A 23 1.71 -2.71 -12.09
N ALA A 24 2.03 -1.60 -12.74
CA ALA A 24 2.25 -0.30 -12.11
C ALA A 24 1.33 0.74 -12.79
N PRO A 25 0.10 0.95 -12.30
CA PRO A 25 -0.75 2.00 -12.83
C PRO A 25 -0.26 3.38 -12.35
N ASP A 26 -0.20 4.35 -13.25
CA ASP A 26 0.22 5.73 -12.92
C ASP A 26 -0.70 6.41 -11.89
N TRP A 27 -1.98 6.01 -11.89
CA TRP A 27 -3.00 6.47 -10.96
C TRP A 27 -2.96 5.74 -9.60
N ARG A 28 -2.03 4.81 -9.40
CA ARG A 28 -1.80 4.22 -8.07
C ARG A 28 -1.25 5.30 -7.15
N MET A 29 -1.72 5.32 -5.90
CA MET A 29 -1.18 6.21 -4.87
C MET A 29 0.34 6.01 -4.76
N LYS A 30 1.11 7.06 -5.08
CA LYS A 30 2.57 7.08 -4.97
C LYS A 30 2.94 7.29 -3.51
N ARG A 31 3.57 6.29 -2.89
CA ARG A 31 4.00 6.37 -1.49
C ARG A 31 5.03 7.47 -1.25
N ASP A 32 5.83 7.82 -2.24
CA ASP A 32 6.80 8.93 -2.15
C ASP A 32 6.14 10.30 -1.98
N LEU A 33 4.86 10.43 -2.33
CA LEU A 33 4.08 11.66 -2.14
C LEU A 33 3.29 11.65 -0.82
N LEU A 34 3.46 10.63 0.02
CA LEU A 34 2.80 10.59 1.31
C LEU A 34 3.40 11.68 2.21
N SER A 35 2.55 12.53 2.79
CA SER A 35 2.98 13.46 3.83
C SER A 35 3.54 12.69 5.02
N GLN A 36 4.67 13.14 5.55
CA GLN A 36 5.35 12.47 6.65
C GLN A 36 4.50 12.52 7.92
N ARG A 37 4.25 11.37 8.52
CA ARG A 37 3.27 11.20 9.60
C ARG A 37 3.93 11.29 10.97
N TYR A 38 4.80 12.28 11.15
CA TYR A 38 5.64 12.40 12.35
C TYR A 38 4.86 12.40 13.68
N THR A 39 3.62 12.88 13.69
CA THR A 39 2.80 12.94 14.91
C THR A 39 1.89 11.72 15.12
N THR A 40 1.75 10.85 14.10
CA THR A 40 0.83 9.70 14.15
C THR A 40 1.49 8.36 13.87
N CYS A 41 2.76 8.35 13.43
CA CYS A 41 3.52 7.14 13.16
C CYS A 41 4.97 7.27 13.63
N MET A 42 5.26 6.68 14.79
CA MET A 42 6.61 6.72 15.39
C MET A 42 7.68 6.05 14.50
N ALA A 43 7.27 5.08 13.67
CA ALA A 43 8.17 4.38 12.75
C ALA A 43 8.70 5.27 11.60
N GLU A 44 8.05 6.41 11.34
CA GLU A 44 8.47 7.37 10.31
C GLU A 44 9.42 8.45 10.89
N LEU A 45 9.74 8.42 12.19
CA LEU A 45 10.65 9.38 12.80
C LEU A 45 12.12 9.06 12.50
N PHE A 46 12.92 10.12 12.35
CA PHE A 46 14.38 9.97 12.22
C PHE A 46 14.99 9.41 13.50
N THR A 47 15.89 8.44 13.35
CA THR A 47 16.71 7.93 14.44
C THR A 47 18.08 8.59 14.40
N VAL A 48 18.43 9.32 15.45
CA VAL A 48 19.79 9.87 15.61
C VAL A 48 20.65 8.76 16.18
N LYS A 49 21.78 8.47 15.53
CA LYS A 49 22.80 7.58 16.08
C LYS A 49 23.79 8.42 16.89
N THR A 50 24.01 8.04 18.13
CA THR A 50 25.05 8.60 19.02
C THR A 50 26.33 7.79 18.88
#